data_AF-A0A940XG02-F1
#
_entry.id   AF-A0A940XG02-F1
#
_cell.length_a   1.000
_cell.length_b   1.000
_cell.length_c   1.000
_cell.angle_alpha   90.00
_cell.angle_beta   90.00
_cell.angle_gamma   90.00
#
_symmetry.space_group_name_H-M   'P 1'
#
loop_
_entity.id
_entity.type
_entity.pdbx_description
1 polymer ?
#
loop_
_entity_poly.entity_id
_entity_poly.type
_entity_poly.pdbx_seq_one_letter_code
_entity_poly.pdbx_strand_id
1 'polypeptide(L)'
;MKRFKKMTIAVLILTSLFSFRFANEKVVEFSFPKRNNTTITLNATNFEGFTEEWRGTDYYYLGTSKDSIICSVYYFKLNKEEQKYMVEPFGGVAMAGIPMIYFSDNSPLKKYEVNKSGWGNITDDFMFRQCDILEYEGIKMRQKNMYAYGMFDNDLFVSVHLSKENYTLRDSTAMRQLLHSIKKKK
;
A
#
# COMPACT_ATOMS: atom_id res chain seq x y z
N MET A 1 -21.62 41.83 36.11
CA MET A 1 -21.84 41.04 34.87
C MET A 1 -20.58 40.73 34.01
N LYS A 2 -19.34 41.05 34.44
CA LYS A 2 -18.12 40.80 33.61
C LYS A 2 -17.24 39.59 34.03
N ARG A 3 -17.52 38.94 35.17
CA ARG A 3 -16.73 37.78 35.65
C ARG A 3 -17.27 36.41 35.21
N PHE A 4 -18.56 36.31 34.86
CA PHE A 4 -19.17 35.04 34.41
C PHE A 4 -18.88 34.66 32.94
N LYS A 5 -18.38 35.59 32.11
CA LYS A 5 -18.08 35.32 30.68
C LYS A 5 -16.69 34.75 30.43
N LYS A 6 -15.79 34.77 31.43
CA LYS A 6 -14.41 34.24 31.26
C LYS A 6 -14.26 32.77 31.62
N MET A 7 -15.18 32.19 32.39
CA MET A 7 -15.16 30.76 32.74
C MET A 7 -15.66 29.84 31.60
N THR A 8 -16.52 30.34 30.72
CA THR A 8 -17.11 29.52 29.64
C THR A 8 -16.17 29.22 28.48
N ILE A 9 -15.17 30.08 28.24
CA ILE A 9 -14.19 29.87 27.15
C ILE A 9 -13.10 28.87 27.57
N ALA A 10 -12.72 28.83 28.86
CA ALA A 10 -11.72 27.88 29.35
C ALA A 10 -12.23 26.42 29.32
N VAL A 11 -13.53 26.20 29.58
CA VAL A 11 -14.13 24.85 29.55
C VAL A 11 -14.31 24.34 28.11
N LEU A 12 -14.53 25.23 27.13
CA LEU A 12 -14.64 24.87 25.71
C LEU A 12 -13.30 24.50 25.05
N ILE A 13 -12.18 25.00 25.57
CA ILE A 13 -10.83 24.67 25.06
C ILE A 13 -10.33 23.34 25.68
N LEU A 14 -10.79 22.99 26.89
CA LEU A 14 -10.39 21.73 27.53
C LEU A 14 -11.14 20.49 26.98
N THR A 15 -12.34 20.63 26.42
CA THR A 15 -13.06 19.50 25.82
C THR A 15 -12.63 19.20 24.38
N SER A 16 -11.98 20.14 23.68
CA SER A 16 -11.42 19.90 22.33
C SER A 16 -10.09 19.13 22.34
N LEU A 17 -9.39 19.06 23.48
CA LEU A 17 -8.11 18.35 23.58
C LEU A 17 -8.23 16.85 23.94
N PHE A 18 -9.42 16.38 24.34
CA PHE A 18 -9.63 14.99 24.77
C PHE A 18 -10.38 14.10 23.76
N SER A 19 -10.64 14.58 22.55
CA SER A 19 -11.27 13.76 21.48
C SER A 19 -10.27 13.02 20.59
N PHE A 20 -9.02 12.82 21.01
CA PHE A 20 -8.19 11.77 20.44
C PHE A 20 -8.68 10.43 20.96
N ARG A 21 -9.68 9.87 20.27
CA ARG A 21 -9.84 8.41 20.27
C ARG A 21 -8.55 7.85 19.69
N PHE A 22 -7.69 7.31 20.56
CA PHE A 22 -6.75 6.29 20.13
C PHE A 22 -7.61 5.14 19.61
N ALA A 23 -7.95 5.19 18.34
CA ALA A 23 -8.40 3.99 17.64
C ALA A 23 -7.25 3.00 17.82
N ASN A 24 -7.51 1.87 18.48
CA ASN A 24 -6.59 0.75 18.47
C ASN A 24 -6.38 0.40 17.00
N GLU A 25 -5.28 0.88 16.41
CA GLU A 25 -4.92 0.60 15.03
C GLU A 25 -4.70 -0.91 14.94
N LYS A 26 -5.58 -1.60 14.21
CA LYS A 26 -5.40 -3.02 13.93
C LYS A 26 -4.30 -3.12 12.88
N VAL A 27 -3.08 -3.30 13.36
CA VAL A 27 -1.92 -3.62 12.52
C VAL A 27 -2.05 -5.08 12.08
N VAL A 28 -2.09 -5.29 10.77
CA VAL A 28 -2.10 -6.62 10.16
C VAL A 28 -0.69 -6.93 9.66
N GLU A 29 -0.25 -8.15 9.90
CA GLU A 29 1.06 -8.64 9.47
C GLU A 29 0.91 -9.58 8.28
N PHE A 30 1.79 -9.42 7.29
CA PHE A 30 1.85 -10.26 6.11
C PHE A 30 3.25 -10.83 6.00
N SER A 31 3.40 -12.14 6.19
CA SER A 31 4.71 -12.80 6.29
C SER A 31 4.95 -13.69 5.10
N PHE A 32 6.14 -13.65 4.51
CA PHE A 32 6.50 -14.63 3.48
C PHE A 32 6.84 -15.98 4.15
N PRO A 33 6.04 -17.04 3.95
CA PRO A 33 6.09 -18.24 4.78
C PRO A 33 7.36 -19.08 4.59
N LYS A 34 8.10 -18.85 3.50
CA LYS A 34 9.32 -19.59 3.17
C LYS A 34 10.62 -18.92 3.65
N ARG A 35 10.53 -17.75 4.31
CA ARG A 35 11.70 -17.02 4.83
C ARG A 35 11.36 -16.35 6.16
N ASN A 36 12.17 -16.61 7.18
CA ASN A 36 12.07 -15.91 8.46
C ASN A 36 12.35 -14.40 8.28
N ASN A 37 11.78 -13.57 9.15
CA ASN A 37 12.00 -12.11 9.17
C ASN A 37 11.61 -11.38 7.87
N THR A 38 10.76 -11.98 7.05
CA THR A 38 10.18 -11.33 5.87
C THR A 38 8.72 -11.04 6.15
N THR A 39 8.49 -9.94 6.85
CA THR A 39 7.14 -9.52 7.24
C THR A 39 6.98 -8.05 6.94
N ILE A 40 5.86 -7.70 6.31
CA ILE A 40 5.40 -6.32 6.24
C ILE A 40 4.22 -6.14 7.20
N THR A 41 4.04 -4.91 7.67
CA THR A 41 2.87 -4.53 8.46
C THR A 41 2.08 -3.44 7.75
N LEU A 42 0.77 -3.44 7.96
CA LEU A 42 -0.16 -2.45 7.40
C LEU A 42 -1.22 -2.13 8.46
N ASN A 43 -1.56 -0.85 8.64
CA ASN A 43 -2.75 -0.49 9.41
C ASN A 43 -3.99 -0.75 8.53
N ALA A 44 -4.65 -1.88 8.74
CA ALA A 44 -5.78 -2.34 7.94
C ALA A 44 -7.06 -2.45 8.78
N THR A 45 -7.30 -1.45 9.66
CA THR A 45 -8.42 -1.47 10.62
C THR A 45 -9.81 -1.59 9.97
N ASN A 46 -9.97 -1.15 8.73
CA ASN A 46 -11.23 -1.23 7.99
C ASN A 46 -11.42 -2.54 7.20
N PHE A 47 -10.51 -3.51 7.31
CA PHE A 47 -10.59 -4.80 6.66
C PHE A 47 -11.15 -5.86 7.61
N GLU A 48 -12.09 -6.66 7.10
CA GLU A 48 -12.72 -7.74 7.88
C GLU A 48 -11.74 -8.89 8.12
N GLY A 49 -10.90 -9.16 7.12
CA GLY A 49 -9.83 -10.15 7.17
C GLY A 49 -9.08 -10.19 5.85
N PHE A 50 -8.07 -11.05 5.80
CA PHE A 50 -7.34 -11.37 4.58
C PHE A 50 -7.37 -12.88 4.38
N THR A 51 -7.69 -13.32 3.17
CA THR A 51 -7.52 -14.70 2.74
C THR A 51 -6.12 -14.88 2.19
N GLU A 52 -5.49 -15.98 2.58
CA GLU A 52 -4.25 -16.44 1.97
C GLU A 52 -4.60 -17.30 0.78
N GLU A 53 -4.00 -17.04 -0.37
CA GLU A 53 -4.08 -18.02 -1.45
C GLU A 53 -2.71 -18.25 -2.10
N TRP A 54 -2.55 -19.47 -2.59
CA TRP A 54 -1.27 -20.00 -3.08
C TRP A 54 -1.37 -20.23 -4.57
N ARG A 55 -0.48 -19.59 -5.33
CA ARG A 55 -0.38 -19.81 -6.79
C ARG A 55 1.03 -20.26 -7.13
N GLY A 56 1.28 -21.55 -6.95
CA GLY A 56 2.60 -22.16 -7.20
C GLY A 56 3.66 -21.66 -6.23
N THR A 57 4.63 -20.90 -6.73
CA THR A 57 5.69 -20.29 -5.90
C THR A 57 5.25 -18.99 -5.24
N ASP A 58 4.18 -18.39 -5.74
CA ASP A 58 3.78 -17.05 -5.37
C ASP A 58 2.79 -17.07 -4.21
N TYR A 59 3.00 -16.12 -3.32
CA TYR A 59 2.25 -16.02 -2.08
C TYR A 59 1.52 -14.69 -2.04
N TYR A 60 0.19 -14.75 -1.90
CA TYR A 60 -0.63 -13.55 -1.85
C TYR A 60 -1.69 -13.59 -0.76
N TYR A 61 -1.94 -12.40 -0.24
CA TYR A 61 -3.05 -12.10 0.64
C TYR A 61 -4.04 -11.24 -0.12
N LEU A 62 -5.33 -11.49 0.09
CA LEU A 62 -6.41 -10.69 -0.47
C LEU A 62 -7.41 -10.32 0.62
N GLY A 63 -7.76 -9.04 0.68
CA GLY A 63 -8.77 -8.54 1.62
C GLY A 63 -9.62 -7.46 0.97
N THR A 64 -10.85 -7.34 1.45
CA THR A 64 -11.77 -6.27 1.04
C THR A 64 -12.17 -5.47 2.26
N SER A 65 -12.04 -4.14 2.17
CA SER A 65 -12.48 -3.26 3.25
C SER A 65 -14.00 -3.09 3.25
N LYS A 66 -14.55 -2.58 4.35
CA LYS A 66 -15.97 -2.18 4.44
C LYS A 66 -16.38 -1.15 3.38
N ASP A 67 -15.43 -0.32 2.94
CA ASP A 67 -15.61 0.67 1.87
C ASP A 67 -15.36 0.09 0.47
N SER A 68 -15.26 -1.24 0.37
CA SER A 68 -14.98 -1.99 -0.87
C SER A 68 -13.64 -1.61 -1.52
N ILE A 69 -12.64 -1.21 -0.74
CA ILE A 69 -11.25 -1.14 -1.21
C ILE A 69 -10.70 -2.56 -1.17
N ILE A 70 -10.27 -3.06 -2.32
CA ILE A 70 -9.56 -4.33 -2.43
C ILE A 70 -8.09 -4.06 -2.09
N CYS A 71 -7.52 -4.88 -1.22
CA CYS A 71 -6.09 -4.88 -0.89
C CYS A 71 -5.53 -6.25 -1.20
N SER A 72 -4.51 -6.30 -2.04
CA SER A 72 -3.69 -7.50 -2.24
C SER A 72 -2.25 -7.25 -1.83
N VAL A 73 -1.63 -8.24 -1.21
CA VAL A 73 -0.20 -8.25 -0.89
C VAL A 73 0.40 -9.42 -1.64
N TYR A 74 1.37 -9.17 -2.50
CA TYR A 74 1.98 -10.17 -3.37
C TYR A 74 3.49 -10.23 -3.13
N TYR A 75 4.00 -11.43 -2.83
CA TYR A 75 5.42 -11.72 -2.75
C TYR A 75 5.88 -12.44 -4.01
N PHE A 76 6.86 -11.85 -4.69
CA PHE A 76 7.42 -12.37 -5.95
C PHE A 76 8.91 -12.62 -5.81
N LYS A 77 9.31 -13.89 -5.93
CA LYS A 77 10.71 -14.29 -5.81
C LYS A 77 11.38 -14.29 -7.18
N LEU A 78 12.42 -13.47 -7.32
CA LEU A 78 13.26 -13.43 -8.51
C LEU A 78 14.05 -14.72 -8.69
N ASN A 79 14.05 -15.23 -9.91
CA ASN A 79 15.00 -16.26 -10.31
C ASN A 79 16.42 -15.65 -10.51
N LYS A 80 17.43 -16.50 -10.71
CA LYS A 80 18.83 -16.05 -10.83
C LYS A 80 19.07 -15.12 -12.02
N GLU A 81 18.38 -15.34 -13.13
CA GLU A 81 18.50 -14.48 -14.31
C GLU A 81 17.87 -13.12 -14.04
N GLU A 82 16.68 -13.09 -13.44
CA GLU A 82 16.03 -11.84 -13.03
C GLU A 82 16.89 -11.05 -12.05
N GLN A 83 17.50 -11.71 -11.06
CA GLN A 83 18.44 -11.04 -10.13
C GLN A 83 19.63 -10.42 -10.89
N LYS A 84 20.20 -11.17 -11.83
CA LYS A 84 21.30 -10.70 -12.66
C LYS A 84 20.92 -9.47 -13.51
N TYR A 85 19.73 -9.45 -14.09
CA TYR A 85 19.31 -8.33 -14.94
C TYR A 85 18.78 -7.14 -14.14
N MET A 86 18.15 -7.36 -12.99
CA MET A 86 17.41 -6.32 -12.27
C MET A 86 18.17 -5.76 -11.07
N VAL A 87 19.09 -6.52 -10.47
CA VAL A 87 19.71 -6.19 -9.18
C VAL A 87 21.22 -5.99 -9.30
N GLU A 88 21.93 -6.85 -10.03
CA GLU A 88 23.38 -6.71 -10.24
C GLU A 88 23.80 -5.37 -10.89
N PRO A 89 23.05 -4.76 -11.83
CA PRO A 89 23.41 -3.44 -12.37
C PRO A 89 23.44 -2.33 -11.32
N PHE A 90 22.78 -2.53 -10.18
CA PHE A 90 22.78 -1.63 -9.02
C PHE A 90 23.79 -2.08 -7.94
N GLY A 91 24.80 -2.87 -8.33
CA GLY A 91 25.83 -3.37 -7.42
C GLY A 91 25.32 -4.44 -6.45
N GLY A 92 24.18 -5.08 -6.76
CA GLY A 92 23.58 -6.06 -5.84
C GLY A 92 22.91 -5.41 -4.63
N VAL A 93 22.45 -4.16 -4.75
CA VAL A 93 21.81 -3.45 -3.64
C VAL A 93 20.29 -3.53 -3.78
N ALA A 94 19.63 -4.00 -2.71
CA ALA A 94 18.18 -4.00 -2.57
C ALA A 94 17.63 -2.56 -2.60
N MET A 95 16.76 -2.26 -3.56
CA MET A 95 16.15 -0.94 -3.71
C MET A 95 14.67 -1.07 -4.09
N ALA A 96 13.80 -0.29 -3.46
CA ALA A 96 12.37 -0.28 -3.77
C ALA A 96 12.04 0.25 -5.18
N GLY A 97 12.96 1.00 -5.79
CA GLY A 97 12.83 1.42 -7.19
C GLY A 97 12.81 0.27 -8.19
N ILE A 98 13.55 -0.82 -7.91
CA ILE A 98 13.64 -1.99 -8.80
C ILE A 98 12.27 -2.66 -9.01
N PRO A 99 11.54 -3.08 -7.94
CA PRO A 99 10.21 -3.67 -8.11
C PRO A 99 9.21 -2.69 -8.72
N MET A 100 9.28 -1.39 -8.40
CA MET A 100 8.39 -0.40 -9.02
C MET A 100 8.56 -0.37 -10.55
N ILE A 101 9.80 -0.34 -11.04
CA ILE A 101 10.10 -0.36 -12.47
C ILE A 101 9.63 -1.68 -13.08
N TYR A 102 10.01 -2.81 -12.48
CA TYR A 102 9.63 -4.15 -12.95
C TYR A 102 8.12 -4.29 -13.17
N PHE A 103 7.31 -3.99 -12.15
CA PHE A 103 5.86 -4.14 -12.24
C PHE A 103 5.20 -3.07 -13.11
N SER A 104 5.76 -1.86 -13.16
CA SER A 104 5.24 -0.81 -14.04
C SER A 104 5.46 -1.14 -15.51
N ASP A 105 6.62 -1.72 -15.84
CA ASP A 105 6.96 -2.03 -17.22
C ASP A 105 6.28 -3.28 -17.75
N ASN A 106 6.06 -4.26 -16.88
CA ASN A 106 5.39 -5.52 -17.20
C ASN A 106 3.88 -5.52 -16.85
N SER A 107 3.28 -4.35 -16.57
CA SER A 107 1.84 -4.27 -16.27
C SER A 107 1.01 -4.72 -17.49
N PRO A 108 0.16 -5.75 -17.37
CA PRO A 108 -0.71 -6.19 -18.47
C PRO A 108 -1.76 -5.13 -18.82
N LEU A 109 -2.02 -4.19 -17.91
CA LEU A 109 -2.98 -3.11 -18.06
C LEU A 109 -2.32 -1.79 -18.49
N LYS A 110 -1.01 -1.76 -18.76
CA LYS A 110 -0.22 -0.54 -19.05
C LYS A 110 -0.85 0.38 -20.09
N LYS A 111 -1.49 -0.19 -21.12
CA LYS A 111 -2.16 0.56 -22.19
C LYS A 111 -3.44 1.29 -21.76
N TYR A 112 -4.07 0.86 -20.67
CA TYR A 112 -5.29 1.44 -20.11
C TYR A 112 -5.01 2.42 -18.95
N GLU A 113 -3.78 2.45 -18.44
CA GLU A 113 -3.39 3.24 -17.29
C GLU A 113 -3.23 4.73 -17.63
N VAL A 114 -4.04 5.56 -16.98
CA VAL A 114 -3.96 7.03 -17.04
C VAL A 114 -3.63 7.61 -15.66
N ASN A 115 -3.40 8.92 -15.55
CA ASN A 115 -3.10 9.63 -14.30
C ASN A 115 -1.96 8.99 -13.47
N LYS A 116 -0.94 8.51 -14.19
CA LYS A 116 0.21 7.81 -13.61
C LYS A 116 1.08 8.77 -12.80
N SER A 117 1.38 8.40 -11.57
CA SER A 117 2.32 9.14 -10.72
C SER A 117 3.03 8.18 -9.77
N GLY A 118 4.29 8.47 -9.48
CA GLY A 118 5.09 7.74 -8.49
C GLY A 118 5.61 8.69 -7.41
N TRP A 119 5.85 8.18 -6.21
CA TRP A 119 6.43 8.94 -5.10
C TRP A 119 7.27 8.05 -4.16
N GLY A 120 8.06 8.70 -3.29
CA GLY A 120 9.06 8.05 -2.43
C GLY A 120 10.46 8.05 -3.06
N ASN A 121 11.48 7.61 -2.31
CA ASN A 121 12.84 7.47 -2.82
C ASN A 121 13.14 6.03 -3.23
N ILE A 122 13.99 5.85 -4.23
CA ILE A 122 14.39 4.52 -4.73
C ILE A 122 15.03 3.63 -3.66
N THR A 123 15.66 4.24 -2.65
CA THR A 123 16.35 3.57 -1.54
C THR A 123 15.49 3.41 -0.30
N ASP A 124 14.25 3.93 -0.28
CA ASP A 124 13.35 3.74 0.85
C ASP A 124 12.91 2.27 0.93
N ASP A 125 12.30 1.87 2.04
CA ASP A 125 11.75 0.52 2.18
C ASP A 125 10.67 0.23 1.14
N PHE A 126 9.92 1.26 0.75
CA PHE A 126 8.89 1.21 -0.26
C PHE A 126 8.91 2.45 -1.16
N MET A 127 8.69 2.21 -2.45
CA MET A 127 8.28 3.23 -3.42
C MET A 127 6.81 3.04 -3.75
N PHE A 128 6.17 4.10 -4.19
CA PHE A 128 4.74 4.09 -4.39
C PHE A 128 4.36 4.56 -5.78
N ARG A 129 3.22 4.06 -6.26
CA ARG A 129 2.67 4.40 -7.57
C ARG A 129 1.16 4.52 -7.49
N GLN A 130 0.59 5.34 -8.34
CA GLN A 130 -0.84 5.35 -8.65
C GLN A 130 -1.06 5.33 -10.15
N CYS A 131 -2.19 4.77 -10.54
CA CYS A 131 -2.77 4.90 -11.87
C CYS A 131 -4.29 4.71 -11.80
N ASP A 132 -4.99 5.22 -12.80
CA ASP A 132 -6.42 5.00 -12.99
C ASP A 132 -6.67 4.19 -14.24
N ILE A 133 -7.77 3.43 -14.24
CA ILE A 133 -8.34 2.79 -15.42
C ILE A 133 -9.74 3.37 -15.60
N LEU A 134 -9.93 4.11 -16.69
CA LEU A 134 -11.20 4.76 -17.02
C LEU A 134 -11.96 4.01 -18.14
N GLU A 135 -11.29 3.09 -18.81
CA GLU A 135 -11.85 2.25 -19.85
C GLU A 135 -11.06 0.94 -19.93
N TYR A 136 -11.75 -0.17 -20.10
CA TYR A 136 -11.16 -1.47 -20.35
C TYR A 136 -11.92 -2.15 -21.50
N GLU A 137 -11.22 -2.46 -22.59
CA GLU A 137 -11.82 -3.12 -23.77
C GLU A 137 -13.09 -2.41 -24.30
N GLY A 138 -13.06 -1.06 -24.33
CA GLY A 138 -14.19 -0.24 -24.78
C GLY A 138 -15.31 -0.03 -23.74
N ILE A 139 -15.20 -0.68 -22.58
CA ILE A 139 -16.17 -0.53 -21.48
C ILE A 139 -15.69 0.58 -20.56
N LYS A 140 -16.50 1.64 -20.45
CA LYS A 140 -16.24 2.74 -19.50
C LYS A 140 -16.30 2.21 -18.08
N MET A 141 -15.26 2.47 -17.31
CA MET A 141 -15.16 2.14 -15.91
C MET A 141 -14.48 3.28 -15.15
N ARG A 142 -14.38 3.16 -13.83
CA ARG A 142 -13.64 4.15 -13.04
C ARG A 142 -12.98 3.47 -11.86
N GLN A 143 -11.79 2.94 -12.10
CA GLN A 143 -11.01 2.26 -11.08
C GLN A 143 -9.75 3.05 -10.76
N LYS A 144 -9.48 3.22 -9.47
CA LYS A 144 -8.21 3.72 -8.98
C LYS A 144 -7.37 2.55 -8.49
N ASN A 145 -6.09 2.58 -8.85
CA ASN A 145 -5.10 1.66 -8.36
C ASN A 145 -3.98 2.46 -7.66
N MET A 146 -3.57 2.00 -6.49
CA MET A 146 -2.37 2.48 -5.82
C MET A 146 -1.51 1.30 -5.39
N TYR A 147 -0.21 1.47 -5.44
CA TYR A 147 0.76 0.42 -5.18
C TYR A 147 1.82 0.91 -4.22
N ALA A 148 2.28 0.03 -3.33
CA ALA A 148 3.56 0.13 -2.65
C ALA A 148 4.44 -1.05 -3.08
N TYR A 149 5.66 -0.75 -3.51
CA TYR A 149 6.64 -1.72 -3.97
C TYR A 149 7.83 -1.70 -3.02
N GLY A 150 8.18 -2.87 -2.49
CA GLY A 150 9.33 -3.04 -1.63
C GLY A 150 10.17 -4.22 -2.08
N MET A 151 11.39 -4.27 -1.57
CA MET A 151 12.32 -5.36 -1.83
C MET A 151 12.91 -5.86 -0.51
N PHE A 152 12.89 -7.17 -0.31
CA PHE A 152 13.60 -7.87 0.76
C PHE A 152 14.84 -8.53 0.17
N ASP A 153 16.00 -8.23 0.76
CA ASP A 153 17.30 -8.67 0.25
C ASP A 153 17.42 -8.42 -1.25
N ASN A 154 18.08 -9.31 -1.98
CA ASN A 154 18.37 -9.14 -3.40
C ASN A 154 17.49 -9.99 -4.32
N ASP A 155 16.46 -10.66 -3.81
CA ASP A 155 15.71 -11.66 -4.56
C ASP A 155 14.20 -11.69 -4.34
N LEU A 156 13.64 -10.86 -3.45
CA LEU A 156 12.22 -10.94 -3.11
C LEU A 156 11.55 -9.57 -3.22
N PHE A 157 10.70 -9.43 -4.21
CA PHE A 157 9.81 -8.28 -4.33
C PHE A 157 8.56 -8.48 -3.47
N VAL A 158 8.07 -7.36 -2.96
CA VAL A 158 6.75 -7.28 -2.35
C VAL A 158 5.97 -6.15 -3.03
N SER A 159 4.74 -6.43 -3.43
CA SER A 159 3.80 -5.45 -3.99
C SER A 159 2.53 -5.45 -3.17
N VAL A 160 2.19 -4.31 -2.58
CA VAL A 160 0.88 -4.07 -1.96
C VAL A 160 0.06 -3.24 -2.92
N HIS A 161 -1.05 -3.79 -3.40
CA HIS A 161 -1.94 -3.14 -4.35
C HIS A 161 -3.28 -2.85 -3.69
N LEU A 162 -3.71 -1.60 -3.77
CA LEU A 162 -5.05 -1.15 -3.42
C LEU A 162 -5.81 -0.84 -4.71
N SER A 163 -7.02 -1.39 -4.83
CA SER A 163 -7.93 -1.12 -5.94
C SER A 163 -9.30 -0.69 -5.43
N LYS A 164 -9.90 0.29 -6.11
CA LYS A 164 -11.27 0.73 -5.83
C LYS A 164 -11.99 1.15 -7.11
N GLU A 165 -13.10 0.48 -7.40
CA GLU A 165 -14.05 0.91 -8.41
C GLU A 165 -14.95 2.03 -7.90
N ASN A 166 -15.38 2.90 -8.82
CA ASN A 166 -16.22 4.07 -8.60
C ASN A 166 -15.68 4.97 -7.47
N TYR A 167 -14.36 5.14 -7.44
CA TYR A 167 -13.67 5.82 -6.35
C TYR A 167 -14.06 7.30 -6.21
N THR A 168 -14.05 7.78 -4.97
CA THR A 168 -14.18 9.19 -4.59
C THR A 168 -12.83 9.78 -4.20
N LEU A 169 -12.80 11.09 -3.96
CA LEU A 169 -11.61 11.73 -3.37
C LEU A 169 -11.30 11.16 -1.98
N ARG A 170 -12.32 10.87 -1.17
CA ARG A 170 -12.17 10.27 0.16
C ARG A 170 -11.50 8.90 0.06
N ASP A 171 -11.92 8.07 -0.89
CA ASP A 171 -11.31 6.76 -1.11
C ASP A 171 -9.84 6.89 -1.50
N SER A 172 -9.53 7.86 -2.36
CA SER A 172 -8.15 8.14 -2.78
C SER A 172 -7.27 8.53 -1.60
N THR A 173 -7.78 9.35 -0.67
CA THR A 173 -7.09 9.73 0.56
C THR A 173 -6.91 8.54 1.50
N ALA A 174 -7.95 7.73 1.68
CA ALA A 174 -7.90 6.53 2.52
C ALA A 174 -6.88 5.51 1.99
N MET A 175 -6.88 5.25 0.68
CA MET A 175 -5.89 4.38 0.04
C MET A 175 -4.46 4.89 0.25
N ARG A 176 -4.23 6.21 0.12
CA ARG A 176 -2.90 6.79 0.36
C ARG A 176 -2.46 6.64 1.81
N GLN A 177 -3.37 6.86 2.77
CA GLN A 177 -3.10 6.67 4.20
C GLN A 177 -2.78 5.20 4.53
N LEU A 178 -3.53 4.26 3.95
CA LEU A 178 -3.25 2.83 4.07
C LEU A 178 -1.82 2.54 3.60
N LEU A 179 -1.44 2.96 2.39
CA LEU A 179 -0.08 2.72 1.88
C LEU A 179 1.00 3.40 2.72
N HIS A 180 0.79 4.61 3.25
CA HIS A 180 1.79 5.25 4.12
C HIS A 180 1.98 4.56 5.47
N SER A 181 1.04 3.71 5.89
CA SER A 181 1.20 2.91 7.11
C SER A 181 2.09 1.68 6.91
N ILE A 182 2.45 1.36 5.66
CA ILE A 182 3.24 0.16 5.36
C ILE A 182 4.65 0.25 5.92
N LYS A 183 5.12 -0.84 6.54
CA LYS A 183 6.49 -0.94 7.06
C LYS A 183 7.02 -2.35 6.88
N LYS A 184 8.35 -2.50 6.72
CA LYS A 184 9.02 -3.78 6.95
C LYS A 184 9.15 -3.97 8.46
N LYS A 185 8.83 -5.16 8.95
CA LYS A 185 9.08 -5.54 10.34
C LYS A 185 10.57 -5.84 10.49
N LYS A 186 11.24 -5.14 11.39
CA LYS A 186 12.66 -5.32 11.72
C LYS A 186 12.82 -6.36 12.82
#